data_AF-A0A7J4N4C5-F1
#
_entry.id   AF-A0A7J4N4C5-F1
#
_cell.length_a   1.000
_cell.length_b   1.000
_cell.length_c   1.000
_cell.angle_alpha   90.00
_cell.angle_beta   90.00
_cell.angle_gamma   90.00
#
_symmetry.space_group_name_H-M   'P 1'
#
loop_
_entity.id
_entity.type
_entity.pdbx_description
1 polymer ?
#
loop_
_entity_poly.entity_id
_entity_poly.type
_entity_poly.pdbx_seq_one_letter_code
_entity_poly.pdbx_strand_id
1 'polypeptide(L)'
;MRKMEAKLLIAILLLSVSVFSMSASAEGDDIVIESDMTWSDDMALSENVRVVNGGSLSLVDSRFTVSNNVQIFVDSSSSLRLIDSHITSDNPPDGLAGFGYCDEANMSAVRATTSSEQNVRMYIRPIQGFSLDGATAHFGNETKELSGEEDFVPLGSGPVDVWVGLTGPLCHPVSLSEISIESVGQERIWRSAADFQHRNMMVYGDTGFTIEINGHMESIGSSIFGGTISASGTLSINDTKLDRVGPIILEEDDSAIILGGNSVFTNSTDDHDVRARSFSTIGWGDDVIGSGGLTDKWERRLAGQSLSFDAMYVTYEITGMHRFPSYSNFSNEMGISFIDGGRERVVEISWSDDNSWESERIWSEQAIVTITDYRTAWNPVESGIGDYGGGQFLLGWENQVVVDSGTPSIGWVSLGAVDEGGNPTENISVGNSANMVAVIENTGSAAASLAINCEDVSTGSTAQISPSFP
;
A
#
# COMPACT_ATOMS: atom_id res chain seq x y z
N MET A 1 -20.35 -10.67 -77.91
CA MET A 1 -19.61 -9.51 -77.35
C MET A 1 -20.62 -8.48 -76.94
N ARG A 2 -20.60 -7.85 -75.77
CA ARG A 2 -19.93 -8.00 -74.46
C ARG A 2 -20.60 -6.85 -73.69
N LYS A 3 -21.28 -7.09 -72.56
CA LYS A 3 -20.65 -7.10 -71.23
C LYS A 3 -19.63 -5.96 -71.10
N MET A 4 -20.11 -4.80 -70.67
CA MET A 4 -19.46 -3.68 -70.00
C MET A 4 -20.55 -2.61 -70.05
N GLU A 5 -21.38 -2.45 -69.01
CA GLU A 5 -21.28 -1.24 -68.17
C GLU A 5 -22.19 -1.33 -66.92
N ALA A 6 -22.35 -2.52 -66.33
CA ALA A 6 -23.12 -2.69 -65.10
C ALA A 6 -22.29 -3.36 -63.98
N LYS A 7 -20.99 -3.09 -63.93
CA LYS A 7 -20.07 -3.67 -62.93
C LYS A 7 -19.26 -2.66 -62.10
N LEU A 8 -19.50 -1.36 -62.21
CA LEU A 8 -18.70 -0.36 -61.49
C LEU A 8 -19.42 0.37 -60.34
N LEU A 9 -20.73 0.15 -60.14
CA LEU A 9 -21.46 0.76 -59.01
C LEU A 9 -21.76 -0.18 -57.83
N ILE A 10 -21.42 -1.47 -57.94
CA ILE A 10 -21.58 -2.44 -56.84
C ILE A 10 -20.25 -2.66 -56.08
N ALA A 11 -19.15 -2.06 -56.54
CA ALA A 11 -17.82 -2.23 -55.94
C ALA A 11 -17.47 -1.23 -54.82
N ILE A 12 -18.35 -0.27 -54.49
CA ILE A 12 -18.09 0.76 -53.46
C ILE A 12 -19.03 0.63 -52.24
N LEU A 13 -19.98 -0.30 -52.24
CA LEU A 13 -20.87 -0.57 -51.11
C LEU A 13 -20.57 -1.93 -50.43
N LEU A 14 -19.29 -2.27 -50.31
CA LEU A 14 -18.79 -3.48 -49.63
C LEU A 14 -17.65 -3.19 -48.63
N LEU A 15 -17.40 -1.91 -48.29
CA LEU A 15 -16.53 -1.51 -47.19
C LEU A 15 -17.35 -0.80 -46.11
N SER A 16 -17.91 -1.57 -45.16
CA SER A 16 -18.15 -1.13 -43.77
C SER A 16 -18.95 -2.17 -42.95
N VAL A 17 -18.67 -3.47 -43.11
CA VAL A 17 -19.02 -4.48 -42.10
C VAL A 17 -17.93 -5.55 -42.18
N SER A 18 -16.75 -5.25 -41.65
CA SER A 18 -15.77 -6.28 -41.34
C SER A 18 -16.08 -6.82 -39.95
N VAL A 19 -17.05 -7.74 -39.88
CA VAL A 19 -17.06 -8.73 -38.80
C VAL A 19 -15.86 -9.62 -39.07
N PHE A 20 -14.73 -9.31 -38.43
CA PHE A 20 -13.63 -10.25 -38.36
C PHE A 20 -14.08 -11.39 -37.45
N SER A 21 -14.07 -12.61 -37.98
CA SER A 21 -14.15 -13.83 -37.18
C SER A 21 -12.93 -13.85 -36.25
N MET A 22 -13.17 -13.55 -34.99
CA MET A 22 -12.17 -13.65 -33.92
C MET A 22 -11.82 -15.13 -33.71
N SER A 23 -10.53 -15.43 -33.75
CA SER A 23 -10.00 -16.60 -33.06
C SER A 23 -9.81 -16.22 -31.59
N ALA A 24 -10.89 -16.26 -30.80
CA ALA A 24 -10.74 -16.50 -29.38
C ALA A 24 -10.27 -17.96 -29.26
N SER A 25 -8.99 -18.16 -28.96
CA SER A 25 -8.49 -19.49 -28.62
C SER A 25 -8.75 -19.69 -27.13
N ALA A 26 -9.82 -20.41 -26.80
CA ALA A 26 -10.03 -20.91 -25.45
C ALA A 26 -9.02 -22.06 -25.19
N GLU A 27 -7.76 -21.73 -24.90
CA GLU A 27 -6.87 -22.67 -24.24
C GLU A 27 -7.11 -22.62 -22.73
N GLY A 28 -8.20 -23.29 -22.32
CA GLY A 28 -8.62 -23.51 -20.93
C GLY A 28 -9.38 -22.34 -20.32
N ASP A 29 -10.71 -22.46 -20.20
CA ASP A 29 -11.72 -21.65 -19.46
C ASP A 29 -11.57 -20.09 -19.36
N ASP A 30 -10.59 -19.50 -20.02
CA ASP A 30 -10.29 -18.07 -20.04
C ASP A 30 -10.59 -17.49 -21.45
N ILE A 31 -11.13 -16.27 -21.48
CA ILE A 31 -11.29 -15.45 -22.68
C ILE A 31 -10.00 -14.67 -22.91
N VAL A 32 -9.26 -15.02 -23.97
CA VAL A 32 -7.98 -14.38 -24.32
C VAL A 32 -8.15 -13.33 -25.42
N ILE A 33 -7.64 -12.12 -25.17
CA ILE A 33 -7.69 -10.95 -26.06
C ILE A 33 -6.27 -10.55 -26.46
N GLU A 34 -5.88 -10.83 -27.71
CA GLU A 34 -4.53 -10.52 -28.25
C GLU A 34 -4.53 -9.42 -29.30
N SER A 35 -5.67 -8.76 -29.51
CA SER A 35 -5.86 -7.71 -30.52
C SER A 35 -6.93 -6.71 -30.05
N ASP A 36 -7.08 -5.61 -30.77
CA ASP A 36 -8.11 -4.61 -30.46
C ASP A 36 -9.52 -5.22 -30.56
N MET A 37 -10.26 -5.17 -29.45
CA MET A 37 -11.60 -5.69 -29.31
C MET A 37 -12.51 -4.68 -28.62
N THR A 38 -13.77 -4.62 -29.07
CA THR A 38 -14.80 -3.79 -28.44
C THR A 38 -16.00 -4.67 -28.09
N TRP A 39 -16.43 -4.60 -26.83
CA TRP A 39 -17.67 -5.18 -26.36
C TRP A 39 -18.65 -4.05 -26.03
N SER A 40 -19.84 -4.13 -26.60
CA SER A 40 -20.87 -3.10 -26.47
C SER A 40 -22.26 -3.63 -26.12
N ASP A 41 -22.37 -4.93 -25.90
CA ASP A 41 -23.61 -5.58 -25.50
C ASP A 41 -23.54 -5.91 -24.00
N ASP A 42 -24.70 -5.85 -23.34
CA ASP A 42 -24.82 -6.30 -21.95
C ASP A 42 -24.48 -7.81 -21.86
N MET A 43 -23.65 -8.19 -20.89
CA MET A 43 -23.24 -9.57 -20.71
C MET A 43 -23.03 -9.98 -19.26
N ALA A 44 -23.24 -11.27 -19.01
CA ALA A 44 -22.80 -11.92 -17.78
C ALA A 44 -21.43 -12.56 -18.03
N LEU A 45 -20.43 -12.19 -17.24
CA LEU A 45 -19.06 -12.69 -17.34
C LEU A 45 -18.82 -13.71 -16.22
N SER A 46 -18.64 -14.96 -16.62
CA SER A 46 -18.39 -16.09 -15.70
C SER A 46 -17.02 -16.75 -15.91
N GLU A 47 -16.24 -16.25 -16.85
CA GLU A 47 -14.92 -16.75 -17.24
C GLU A 47 -13.90 -15.63 -17.07
N ASN A 48 -12.64 -15.98 -16.79
CA ASN A 48 -11.60 -14.97 -16.67
C ASN A 48 -11.35 -14.31 -18.03
N VAL A 49 -10.90 -13.06 -18.01
CA VAL A 49 -10.50 -12.32 -19.21
C VAL A 49 -9.03 -12.00 -19.11
N ARG A 50 -8.28 -12.29 -20.17
CA ARG A 50 -6.85 -11.99 -20.25
C ARG A 50 -6.57 -11.15 -21.48
N VAL A 51 -6.21 -9.88 -21.28
CA VAL A 51 -5.76 -8.98 -22.34
C VAL A 51 -4.24 -9.00 -22.37
N VAL A 52 -3.67 -9.55 -23.44
CA VAL A 52 -2.25 -9.89 -23.52
C VAL A 52 -1.65 -9.55 -24.88
N ASN A 53 -0.33 -9.59 -24.98
CA ASN A 53 0.43 -9.49 -26.24
C ASN A 53 0.15 -8.20 -27.03
N GLY A 54 -0.10 -7.09 -26.33
CA GLY A 54 -0.42 -5.80 -26.93
C GLY A 54 -1.89 -5.64 -27.32
N GLY A 55 -2.76 -6.54 -26.87
CA GLY A 55 -4.20 -6.45 -27.07
C GLY A 55 -4.82 -5.25 -26.34
N SER A 56 -5.98 -4.82 -26.83
CA SER A 56 -6.79 -3.78 -26.18
C SER A 56 -8.23 -4.22 -26.10
N LEU A 57 -8.81 -4.20 -24.90
CA LEU A 57 -10.24 -4.46 -24.70
C LEU A 57 -10.95 -3.16 -24.34
N SER A 58 -11.93 -2.75 -25.14
CA SER A 58 -12.80 -1.61 -24.85
C SER A 58 -14.22 -2.08 -24.52
N LEU A 59 -14.72 -1.77 -23.33
CA LEU A 59 -16.12 -1.92 -22.96
C LEU A 59 -16.82 -0.58 -23.19
N VAL A 60 -17.88 -0.55 -24.00
CA VAL A 60 -18.51 0.69 -24.47
C VAL A 60 -20.03 0.62 -24.33
N ASP A 61 -20.63 1.57 -23.63
CA ASP A 61 -22.10 1.70 -23.48
C ASP A 61 -22.78 0.41 -22.99
N SER A 62 -22.14 -0.32 -22.07
CA SER A 62 -22.48 -1.71 -21.79
C SER A 62 -22.52 -2.03 -20.29
N ARG A 63 -23.32 -3.03 -19.91
CA ARG A 63 -23.42 -3.54 -18.53
C ARG A 63 -22.89 -4.95 -18.42
N PHE A 64 -21.95 -5.13 -17.51
CA PHE A 64 -21.29 -6.37 -17.20
C PHE A 64 -21.67 -6.82 -15.79
N THR A 65 -22.36 -7.95 -15.69
CA THR A 65 -22.52 -8.65 -14.40
C THR A 65 -21.44 -9.71 -14.30
N VAL A 66 -20.53 -9.55 -13.36
CA VAL A 66 -19.36 -10.42 -13.20
C VAL A 66 -19.61 -11.39 -12.05
N SER A 67 -19.40 -12.67 -12.32
CA SER A 67 -19.54 -13.71 -11.30
C SER A 67 -18.38 -13.75 -10.33
N ASN A 68 -18.66 -14.27 -9.13
CA ASN A 68 -17.68 -14.51 -8.10
C ASN A 68 -16.37 -15.17 -8.60
N ASN A 69 -15.25 -14.62 -8.16
CA ASN A 69 -13.87 -15.07 -8.43
C ASN A 69 -13.40 -14.96 -9.89
N VAL A 70 -14.13 -14.24 -10.76
CA VAL A 70 -13.64 -13.92 -12.09
C VAL A 70 -12.51 -12.89 -12.00
N GLN A 71 -11.46 -13.12 -12.78
CA GLN A 71 -10.34 -12.19 -12.94
C GLN A 71 -10.37 -11.54 -14.33
N ILE A 72 -10.20 -10.22 -14.38
CA ILE A 72 -9.87 -9.46 -15.59
C ILE A 72 -8.41 -9.04 -15.46
N PHE A 73 -7.53 -9.69 -16.22
CA PHE A 73 -6.09 -9.44 -16.21
C PHE A 73 -5.64 -8.69 -17.47
N VAL A 74 -4.81 -7.68 -17.30
CA VAL A 74 -4.20 -6.89 -18.40
C VAL A 74 -2.69 -6.92 -18.25
N ASP A 75 -1.98 -7.50 -19.22
CA ASP A 75 -0.52 -7.55 -19.18
C ASP A 75 0.14 -6.17 -19.38
N SER A 76 1.45 -6.08 -19.14
CA SER A 76 2.22 -4.83 -19.18
C SER A 76 2.28 -4.13 -20.54
N SER A 77 1.92 -4.83 -21.62
CA SER A 77 1.87 -4.28 -22.97
C SER A 77 0.46 -3.95 -23.46
N SER A 78 -0.56 -4.30 -22.68
CA SER A 78 -1.96 -4.31 -23.08
C SER A 78 -2.79 -3.23 -22.39
N SER A 79 -4.04 -3.08 -22.80
CA SER A 79 -4.94 -2.07 -22.21
C SER A 79 -6.39 -2.52 -22.03
N LEU A 80 -7.02 -1.99 -20.99
CA LEU A 80 -8.46 -2.07 -20.75
C LEU A 80 -9.06 -0.66 -20.77
N ARG A 81 -10.16 -0.46 -21.48
CA ARG A 81 -10.86 0.82 -21.57
C ARG A 81 -12.32 0.62 -21.21
N LEU A 82 -12.82 1.36 -20.23
CA LEU A 82 -14.23 1.42 -19.84
C LEU A 82 -14.78 2.77 -20.25
N ILE A 83 -15.77 2.78 -21.15
CA ILE A 83 -16.38 4.00 -21.66
C ILE A 83 -17.88 3.88 -21.46
N ASP A 84 -18.42 4.77 -20.63
CA ASP A 84 -19.85 4.81 -20.31
C ASP A 84 -20.41 3.41 -19.96
N SER A 85 -19.61 2.60 -19.24
CA SER A 85 -19.88 1.18 -18.98
C SER A 85 -19.95 0.87 -17.50
N HIS A 86 -20.67 -0.20 -17.17
CA HIS A 86 -20.93 -0.59 -15.79
C HIS A 86 -20.47 -2.01 -15.52
N ILE A 87 -19.50 -2.19 -14.62
CA ILE A 87 -19.07 -3.50 -14.14
C ILE A 87 -19.63 -3.72 -12.73
N THR A 88 -20.42 -4.77 -12.56
CA THR A 88 -21.18 -5.05 -11.33
C THR A 88 -20.91 -6.48 -10.89
N SER A 89 -20.49 -6.68 -9.65
CA SER A 89 -20.45 -8.01 -9.03
C SER A 89 -21.86 -8.57 -8.83
N ASP A 90 -22.08 -9.86 -9.09
CA ASP A 90 -23.31 -10.56 -8.70
C ASP A 90 -23.41 -10.84 -7.20
N ASN A 91 -22.29 -10.78 -6.49
CA ASN A 91 -22.18 -11.01 -5.05
C ASN A 91 -21.11 -10.07 -4.45
N PRO A 92 -21.44 -8.77 -4.31
CA PRO A 92 -20.54 -7.79 -3.72
C PRO A 92 -20.38 -8.01 -2.20
N PRO A 93 -19.33 -7.45 -1.57
CA PRO A 93 -19.27 -7.30 -0.11
C PRO A 93 -20.55 -6.65 0.42
N ASP A 94 -21.11 -7.16 1.52
CA ASP A 94 -22.48 -6.82 1.93
C ASP A 94 -22.62 -6.48 3.43
N GLY A 95 -21.60 -6.76 4.23
CA GLY A 95 -21.53 -6.42 5.64
C GLY A 95 -20.95 -5.03 5.91
N LEU A 96 -21.02 -4.61 7.17
CA LEU A 96 -20.37 -3.41 7.69
C LEU A 96 -19.50 -3.76 8.90
N ALA A 97 -18.35 -3.12 9.02
CA ALA A 97 -17.47 -3.20 10.19
C ALA A 97 -17.13 -1.78 10.67
N GLY A 98 -17.34 -1.51 11.96
CA GLY A 98 -16.97 -0.22 12.55
C GLY A 98 -15.45 -0.01 12.66
N PHE A 99 -15.03 1.25 12.90
CA PHE A 99 -13.63 1.56 13.21
C PHE A 99 -13.26 1.36 14.69
N GLY A 100 -14.25 1.20 15.58
CA GLY A 100 -14.00 0.97 17.01
C GLY A 100 -13.79 2.25 17.84
N TYR A 101 -14.39 3.37 17.45
CA TYR A 101 -14.42 4.58 18.27
C TYR A 101 -15.65 4.63 19.17
N CYS A 102 -15.46 5.09 20.42
CA CYS A 102 -16.53 5.24 21.41
C CYS A 102 -17.01 6.68 21.62
N ASP A 103 -16.32 7.67 21.06
CA ASP A 103 -16.74 9.06 21.19
C ASP A 103 -17.91 9.37 20.26
N GLU A 104 -18.75 10.32 20.64
CA GLU A 104 -20.01 10.62 19.94
C GLU A 104 -19.81 11.10 18.49
N ALA A 105 -18.68 11.77 18.21
CA ALA A 105 -18.38 12.29 16.89
C ALA A 105 -17.99 11.17 15.91
N ASN A 106 -17.26 10.16 16.41
CA ASN A 106 -16.59 9.17 15.58
C ASN A 106 -17.18 7.76 15.69
N MET A 107 -18.13 7.57 16.60
CA MET A 107 -18.87 6.32 16.76
C MET A 107 -19.49 5.88 15.44
N SER A 108 -19.26 4.62 15.11
CA SER A 108 -19.89 3.91 13.98
C SER A 108 -21.41 4.00 14.10
N ALA A 109 -22.09 4.39 13.03
CA ALA A 109 -23.54 4.49 13.06
C ALA A 109 -24.17 4.12 11.72
N VAL A 110 -25.39 3.57 11.80
CA VAL A 110 -26.24 3.28 10.65
C VAL A 110 -27.53 4.09 10.77
N ARG A 111 -27.97 4.68 9.66
CA ARG A 111 -29.19 5.48 9.61
C ARG A 111 -30.40 4.58 9.34
N ALA A 112 -31.37 4.63 10.25
CA ALA A 112 -32.65 3.97 10.07
C ALA A 112 -33.69 5.00 9.61
N THR A 113 -34.32 4.74 8.46
CA THR A 113 -35.35 5.61 7.87
C THR A 113 -36.62 4.84 7.50
N THR A 114 -37.78 5.33 7.91
CA THR A 114 -39.09 4.84 7.45
C THR A 114 -40.15 5.93 7.56
N SER A 115 -41.11 5.94 6.63
CA SER A 115 -42.27 6.85 6.66
C SER A 115 -43.49 6.26 7.37
N SER A 116 -43.33 5.11 8.03
CA SER A 116 -44.41 4.43 8.73
C SER A 116 -44.89 5.22 9.94
N GLU A 117 -46.19 5.30 10.17
CA GLU A 117 -46.77 5.93 11.37
C GLU A 117 -46.87 4.96 12.57
N GLN A 118 -46.45 3.71 12.37
CA GLN A 118 -46.54 2.65 13.38
C GLN A 118 -45.30 2.63 14.27
N ASN A 119 -45.31 1.74 15.28
CA ASN A 119 -44.10 1.44 16.04
C ASN A 119 -43.07 0.75 15.14
N VAL A 120 -41.81 1.21 15.22
CA VAL A 120 -40.69 0.82 14.38
C VAL A 120 -39.60 0.17 15.23
N ARG A 121 -39.04 -0.91 14.71
CA ARG A 121 -37.86 -1.59 15.28
C ARG A 121 -36.83 -1.79 14.20
N MET A 122 -35.57 -1.55 14.54
CA MET A 122 -34.44 -1.93 13.68
C MET A 122 -33.84 -3.21 14.22
N TYR A 123 -34.05 -4.31 13.51
CA TYR A 123 -33.39 -5.58 13.78
C TYR A 123 -32.02 -5.60 13.12
N ILE A 124 -31.05 -6.17 13.80
CA ILE A 124 -29.66 -6.24 13.36
C ILE A 124 -29.10 -7.64 13.61
N ARG A 125 -28.22 -8.08 12.72
CA ARG A 125 -27.46 -9.32 12.85
C ARG A 125 -25.97 -9.04 12.71
N PRO A 126 -25.11 -9.67 13.53
CA PRO A 126 -23.68 -9.57 13.35
C PRO A 126 -23.23 -10.37 12.14
N ILE A 127 -22.01 -10.12 11.68
CA ILE A 127 -21.37 -10.98 10.66
C ILE A 127 -21.20 -12.39 11.21
N GLN A 128 -21.33 -13.42 10.35
CA GLN A 128 -21.26 -14.80 10.79
C GLN A 128 -19.98 -15.08 11.58
N GLY A 129 -20.14 -15.64 12.79
CA GLY A 129 -19.03 -15.93 13.71
C GLY A 129 -18.73 -14.80 14.72
N PHE A 130 -19.37 -13.64 14.59
CA PHE A 130 -19.38 -12.57 15.58
C PHE A 130 -20.68 -12.59 16.39
N SER A 131 -20.69 -11.90 17.54
CA SER A 131 -21.86 -11.75 18.41
C SER A 131 -22.09 -10.28 18.75
N LEU A 132 -23.33 -9.91 19.03
CA LEU A 132 -23.71 -8.59 19.55
C LEU A 132 -23.49 -8.47 21.07
N ASP A 133 -23.00 -9.52 21.74
CA ASP A 133 -22.82 -9.54 23.20
C ASP A 133 -21.93 -8.40 23.71
N GLY A 134 -22.51 -7.56 24.56
CA GLY A 134 -21.82 -6.41 25.16
C GLY A 134 -21.69 -5.20 24.22
N ALA A 135 -22.35 -5.23 23.05
CA ALA A 135 -22.50 -4.06 22.22
C ALA A 135 -23.64 -3.17 22.74
N THR A 136 -23.48 -1.86 22.63
CA THR A 136 -24.48 -0.86 23.00
C THR A 136 -24.92 -0.09 21.76
N ALA A 137 -26.23 -0.02 21.53
CA ALA A 137 -26.83 0.88 20.56
C ALA A 137 -27.18 2.22 21.20
N HIS A 138 -26.89 3.32 20.51
CA HIS A 138 -27.15 4.70 20.92
C HIS A 138 -28.08 5.36 19.89
N PHE A 139 -29.24 5.84 20.32
CA PHE A 139 -30.25 6.41 19.42
C PHE A 139 -31.04 7.52 20.13
N GLY A 140 -31.02 8.73 19.57
CA GLY A 140 -31.54 9.90 20.27
C GLY A 140 -30.79 10.12 21.59
N ASN A 141 -31.52 10.15 22.71
CA ASN A 141 -30.95 10.23 24.07
C ASN A 141 -31.05 8.88 24.82
N GLU A 142 -31.32 7.80 24.10
CA GLU A 142 -31.52 6.47 24.66
C GLU A 142 -30.37 5.54 24.27
N THR A 143 -30.15 4.54 25.11
CA THR A 143 -29.22 3.46 24.83
C THR A 143 -29.89 2.11 25.07
N LYS A 144 -29.41 1.09 24.35
CA LYS A 144 -29.83 -0.28 24.55
C LYS A 144 -28.65 -1.22 24.40
N GLU A 145 -28.43 -2.06 25.41
CA GLU A 145 -27.53 -3.22 25.30
C GLU A 145 -28.10 -4.24 24.33
N LEU A 146 -27.23 -4.74 23.45
CA LEU A 146 -27.51 -5.76 22.46
C LEU A 146 -26.88 -7.09 22.90
N SER A 147 -27.40 -8.20 22.37
CA SER A 147 -26.88 -9.53 22.71
C SER A 147 -27.20 -10.58 21.66
N GLY A 148 -26.38 -11.62 21.61
CA GLY A 148 -26.54 -12.78 20.75
C GLY A 148 -26.37 -12.52 19.25
N GLU A 149 -26.94 -13.41 18.45
CA GLU A 149 -26.82 -13.43 16.98
C GLU A 149 -27.89 -12.56 16.28
N GLU A 150 -28.85 -12.03 17.02
CA GLU A 150 -29.89 -11.13 16.53
C GLU A 150 -30.49 -10.36 17.70
N ASP A 151 -30.59 -9.04 17.57
CA ASP A 151 -31.36 -8.22 18.49
C ASP A 151 -31.97 -7.01 17.74
N PHE A 152 -32.69 -6.13 18.45
CA PHE A 152 -33.35 -4.98 17.86
C PHE A 152 -33.23 -3.70 18.66
N VAL A 153 -33.28 -2.56 17.97
CA VAL A 153 -33.36 -1.23 18.57
C VAL A 153 -34.80 -0.71 18.46
N PRO A 154 -35.46 -0.35 19.58
CA PRO A 154 -36.83 0.18 19.55
C PRO A 154 -36.82 1.66 19.16
N LEU A 155 -37.08 1.96 17.88
CA LEU A 155 -37.02 3.33 17.35
C LEU A 155 -38.28 4.16 17.62
N GLY A 156 -39.30 3.56 18.25
CA GLY A 156 -40.53 4.23 18.67
C GLY A 156 -41.58 4.30 17.58
N SER A 157 -42.60 5.14 17.78
CA SER A 157 -43.75 5.27 16.88
C SER A 157 -43.66 6.50 16.00
N GLY A 158 -44.12 6.36 14.76
CA GLY A 158 -44.14 7.45 13.78
C GLY A 158 -42.99 7.33 12.77
N PRO A 159 -42.91 8.27 11.82
CA PRO A 159 -41.83 8.32 10.85
C PRO A 159 -40.49 8.41 11.59
N VAL A 160 -39.55 7.56 11.19
CA VAL A 160 -38.23 7.47 11.79
C VAL A 160 -37.21 7.97 10.78
N ASP A 161 -36.31 8.83 11.26
CA ASP A 161 -35.08 9.23 10.60
C ASP A 161 -34.02 9.42 11.69
N VAL A 162 -33.37 8.33 12.07
CA VAL A 162 -32.51 8.27 13.27
C VAL A 162 -31.20 7.58 12.93
N TRP A 163 -30.09 8.17 13.38
CA TRP A 163 -28.80 7.51 13.42
C TRP A 163 -28.72 6.62 14.65
N VAL A 164 -28.45 5.33 14.43
CA VAL A 164 -28.20 4.34 15.47
C VAL A 164 -26.70 4.14 15.56
N GLY A 165 -26.08 4.75 16.56
CA GLY A 165 -24.67 4.57 16.89
C GLY A 165 -24.42 3.23 17.59
N LEU A 166 -23.25 2.65 17.38
CA LEU A 166 -22.88 1.32 17.88
C LEU A 166 -21.49 1.36 18.51
N THR A 167 -21.38 0.87 19.74
CA THR A 167 -20.09 0.70 20.43
C THR A 167 -19.99 -0.71 20.97
N GLY A 168 -18.89 -1.40 20.68
CA GLY A 168 -18.59 -2.69 21.29
C GLY A 168 -17.90 -2.54 22.66
N PRO A 169 -17.71 -3.66 23.39
CA PRO A 169 -17.06 -3.66 24.68
C PRO A 169 -15.61 -3.17 24.53
N LEU A 170 -15.19 -2.24 25.40
CA LEU A 170 -13.86 -1.59 25.32
C LEU A 170 -13.58 -0.94 23.95
N CYS A 171 -14.61 -0.42 23.29
CA CYS A 171 -14.52 0.18 21.97
C CYS A 171 -14.10 -0.81 20.87
N HIS A 172 -14.37 -2.10 21.05
CA HIS A 172 -14.21 -3.02 19.93
C HIS A 172 -15.19 -2.66 18.79
N PRO A 173 -14.76 -2.75 17.53
CA PRO A 173 -15.63 -2.62 16.37
C PRO A 173 -16.86 -3.52 16.44
N VAL A 174 -18.03 -2.96 16.15
CA VAL A 174 -19.25 -3.74 15.91
C VAL A 174 -19.34 -4.04 14.42
N SER A 175 -19.62 -5.29 14.07
CA SER A 175 -19.84 -5.73 12.70
C SER A 175 -21.29 -6.15 12.48
N LEU A 176 -21.84 -5.84 11.31
CA LEU A 176 -23.23 -6.12 10.93
C LEU A 176 -23.27 -6.83 9.58
N SER A 177 -24.04 -7.91 9.47
CA SER A 177 -24.32 -8.58 8.19
C SER A 177 -25.60 -8.03 7.56
N GLU A 178 -26.69 -8.09 8.31
CA GLU A 178 -28.02 -7.75 7.83
C GLU A 178 -28.73 -6.79 8.79
N ILE A 179 -29.56 -5.93 8.21
CA ILE A 179 -30.42 -4.99 8.92
C ILE A 179 -31.84 -5.09 8.38
N SER A 180 -32.83 -5.01 9.27
CA SER A 180 -34.24 -4.94 8.90
C SER A 180 -34.94 -3.83 9.70
N ILE A 181 -35.57 -2.88 9.01
CA ILE A 181 -36.44 -1.87 9.62
C ILE A 181 -37.88 -2.38 9.53
N GLU A 182 -38.39 -2.87 10.66
CA GLU A 182 -39.73 -3.46 10.77
C GLU A 182 -40.71 -2.44 11.36
N SER A 183 -41.86 -2.26 10.70
CA SER A 183 -43.02 -1.57 11.27
C SER A 183 -44.10 -2.57 11.66
N VAL A 184 -44.88 -2.28 12.71
CA VAL A 184 -45.97 -3.17 13.14
C VAL A 184 -46.89 -3.55 11.97
N GLY A 185 -47.06 -4.85 11.76
CA GLY A 185 -47.92 -5.41 10.71
C GLY A 185 -47.25 -5.58 9.34
N GLN A 186 -45.97 -5.26 9.21
CA GLN A 186 -45.16 -5.59 8.03
C GLN A 186 -44.36 -6.88 8.27
N GLU A 187 -44.10 -7.61 7.18
CA GLU A 187 -43.17 -8.73 7.20
C GLU A 187 -41.74 -8.22 7.37
N ARG A 188 -40.92 -8.97 8.12
CA ARG A 188 -39.51 -8.65 8.31
C ARG A 188 -38.74 -8.93 7.01
N ILE A 189 -38.08 -7.91 6.48
CA ILE A 189 -37.26 -8.02 5.27
C ILE A 189 -35.84 -7.65 5.63
N TRP A 190 -34.95 -8.64 5.57
CA TRP A 190 -33.52 -8.45 5.75
C TRP A 190 -32.89 -7.88 4.48
N ARG A 191 -31.97 -6.95 4.67
CA ARG A 191 -31.14 -6.35 3.64
C ARG A 191 -29.70 -6.32 4.12
N SER A 192 -28.76 -6.36 3.19
CA SER A 192 -27.34 -6.18 3.46
C SER A 192 -27.10 -4.91 4.25
N ALA A 193 -26.31 -4.99 5.32
CA ALA A 193 -26.00 -3.85 6.16
C ALA A 193 -25.33 -2.73 5.33
N ALA A 194 -24.48 -3.09 4.37
CA ALA A 194 -23.79 -2.17 3.47
C ALA A 194 -24.71 -1.37 2.54
N ASP A 195 -25.99 -1.73 2.41
CA ASP A 195 -26.97 -0.97 1.62
C ASP A 195 -27.56 0.22 2.39
N PHE A 196 -27.34 0.29 3.70
CA PHE A 196 -27.82 1.39 4.53
C PHE A 196 -26.82 2.55 4.52
N GLN A 197 -27.34 3.77 4.65
CA GLN A 197 -26.50 4.92 4.94
C GLN A 197 -25.80 4.70 6.28
N HIS A 198 -24.49 4.80 6.27
CA HIS A 198 -23.65 4.60 7.45
C HIS A 198 -22.59 5.69 7.52
N ARG A 199 -21.95 5.80 8.69
CA ARG A 199 -20.77 6.65 8.91
C ARG A 199 -19.80 5.93 9.82
N ASN A 200 -18.51 6.18 9.63
CA ASN A 200 -17.44 5.57 10.43
C ASN A 200 -17.58 4.04 10.47
N MET A 201 -17.88 3.44 9.32
CA MET A 201 -17.87 2.00 9.10
C MET A 201 -17.28 1.73 7.72
N MET A 202 -16.58 0.62 7.57
CA MET A 202 -16.10 0.08 6.30
C MET A 202 -17.06 -1.01 5.84
N VAL A 203 -17.15 -1.23 4.54
CA VAL A 203 -17.82 -2.43 4.03
C VAL A 203 -16.97 -3.66 4.32
N TYR A 204 -17.62 -4.77 4.63
CA TYR A 204 -16.97 -6.02 4.96
C TYR A 204 -17.53 -7.15 4.11
N GLY A 205 -16.65 -8.02 3.63
CA GLY A 205 -17.00 -9.22 2.88
C GLY A 205 -16.00 -9.51 1.77
N ASP A 206 -16.16 -10.66 1.14
CA ASP A 206 -15.33 -11.04 -0.01
C ASP A 206 -15.72 -10.20 -1.23
N THR A 207 -14.72 -9.71 -1.96
CA THR A 207 -14.96 -9.00 -3.22
C THR A 207 -15.37 -9.98 -4.30
N GLY A 208 -16.30 -9.59 -5.18
CA GLY A 208 -16.85 -10.51 -6.16
C GLY A 208 -15.91 -10.83 -7.31
N PHE A 209 -15.14 -9.86 -7.79
CA PHE A 209 -14.21 -10.06 -8.91
C PHE A 209 -12.96 -9.22 -8.73
N THR A 210 -11.94 -9.50 -9.53
CA THR A 210 -10.67 -8.78 -9.50
C THR A 210 -10.33 -8.23 -10.87
N ILE A 211 -9.86 -6.97 -10.92
CA ILE A 211 -9.22 -6.36 -12.09
C ILE A 211 -7.74 -6.17 -11.74
N GLU A 212 -6.85 -6.82 -12.49
CA GLU A 212 -5.38 -6.72 -12.31
C GLU A 212 -4.76 -6.05 -13.54
N ILE A 213 -4.13 -4.90 -13.34
CA ILE A 213 -3.61 -4.04 -14.41
C ILE A 213 -2.09 -3.92 -14.32
N ASN A 214 -1.37 -4.71 -15.12
CA ASN A 214 0.08 -4.55 -15.30
C ASN A 214 0.40 -3.53 -16.40
N GLY A 215 -0.51 -3.33 -17.36
CA GLY A 215 -0.37 -2.36 -18.45
C GLY A 215 -1.10 -1.06 -18.16
N HIS A 216 -2.16 -0.78 -18.91
CA HIS A 216 -2.94 0.44 -18.77
C HIS A 216 -4.44 0.18 -18.61
N MET A 217 -5.08 0.93 -17.73
CA MET A 217 -6.53 1.00 -17.66
C MET A 217 -7.00 2.45 -17.78
N GLU A 218 -8.00 2.67 -18.63
CA GLU A 218 -8.73 3.93 -18.75
C GLU A 218 -10.20 3.69 -18.38
N SER A 219 -10.77 4.51 -17.51
CA SER A 219 -12.21 4.49 -17.18
C SER A 219 -12.78 5.90 -17.32
N ILE A 220 -13.82 6.05 -18.14
CA ILE A 220 -14.46 7.33 -18.44
C ILE A 220 -15.97 7.16 -18.32
N GLY A 221 -16.63 8.00 -17.51
CA GLY A 221 -18.10 8.00 -17.41
C GLY A 221 -18.70 6.68 -16.91
N SER A 222 -17.89 5.84 -16.26
CA SER A 222 -18.20 4.42 -16.01
C SER A 222 -18.54 4.18 -14.53
N SER A 223 -18.89 2.94 -14.18
CA SER A 223 -18.99 2.53 -12.78
C SER A 223 -18.48 1.13 -12.53
N ILE A 224 -17.85 0.92 -11.38
CA ILE A 224 -17.37 -0.37 -10.92
C ILE A 224 -17.96 -0.60 -9.52
N PHE A 225 -18.58 -1.77 -9.32
CA PHE A 225 -19.26 -2.11 -8.08
C PHE A 225 -18.87 -3.50 -7.56
N GLY A 226 -18.34 -3.54 -6.33
CA GLY A 226 -18.14 -4.78 -5.57
C GLY A 226 -16.96 -5.67 -6.01
N GLY A 227 -15.99 -5.12 -6.73
CA GLY A 227 -14.77 -5.83 -7.15
C GLY A 227 -13.51 -5.11 -6.69
N THR A 228 -12.38 -5.80 -6.67
CA THR A 228 -11.07 -5.24 -6.31
C THR A 228 -10.30 -4.81 -7.55
N ILE A 229 -9.51 -3.74 -7.44
CA ILE A 229 -8.57 -3.31 -8.48
C ILE A 229 -7.15 -3.28 -7.91
N SER A 230 -6.23 -3.94 -8.59
CA SER A 230 -4.79 -3.82 -8.34
C SER A 230 -4.04 -3.43 -9.61
N ALA A 231 -2.95 -2.69 -9.46
CA ALA A 231 -2.16 -2.23 -10.58
C ALA A 231 -0.65 -2.18 -10.28
N SER A 232 0.13 -2.81 -11.15
CA SER A 232 1.56 -2.53 -11.33
C SER A 232 1.80 -1.51 -12.45
N GLY A 233 0.77 -1.26 -13.28
CA GLY A 233 0.82 -0.31 -14.39
C GLY A 233 0.20 1.05 -14.08
N THR A 234 -0.49 1.64 -15.06
CA THR A 234 -1.12 2.97 -14.94
C THR A 234 -2.64 2.90 -15.04
N LEU A 235 -3.32 3.48 -14.06
CA LEU A 235 -4.75 3.69 -14.02
C LEU A 235 -5.10 5.15 -14.32
N SER A 236 -6.02 5.40 -15.23
CA SER A 236 -6.60 6.71 -15.52
C SER A 236 -8.10 6.64 -15.38
N ILE A 237 -8.64 7.20 -14.30
CA ILE A 237 -10.04 7.08 -13.94
C ILE A 237 -10.65 8.48 -13.91
N ASN A 238 -11.65 8.70 -14.76
CA ASN A 238 -12.31 9.98 -14.92
C ASN A 238 -13.83 9.79 -14.90
N ASP A 239 -14.54 10.69 -14.23
CA ASP A 239 -16.00 10.67 -14.07
C ASP A 239 -16.57 9.27 -13.77
N THR A 240 -15.89 8.50 -12.90
CA THR A 240 -16.23 7.09 -12.63
C THR A 240 -16.70 6.91 -11.19
N LYS A 241 -17.78 6.14 -11.00
CA LYS A 241 -18.25 5.72 -9.67
C LYS A 241 -17.57 4.41 -9.25
N LEU A 242 -16.90 4.41 -8.11
CA LEU A 242 -16.21 3.28 -7.50
C LEU A 242 -16.90 2.95 -6.18
N ASP A 243 -17.68 1.88 -6.12
CA ASP A 243 -18.52 1.57 -4.96
C ASP A 243 -18.22 0.16 -4.45
N ARG A 244 -17.75 0.03 -3.21
CA ARG A 244 -17.20 -1.24 -2.67
C ARG A 244 -16.03 -1.76 -3.49
N VAL A 245 -15.15 -0.85 -3.89
CA VAL A 245 -13.95 -1.12 -4.70
C VAL A 245 -12.66 -0.79 -3.97
N GLY A 246 -12.66 0.28 -3.16
CA GLY A 246 -11.49 0.68 -2.40
C GLY A 246 -11.14 -0.35 -1.32
N PRO A 247 -9.86 -0.56 -1.01
CA PRO A 247 -8.72 0.18 -1.53
C PRO A 247 -8.32 -0.31 -2.94
N ILE A 248 -8.09 0.61 -3.87
CA ILE A 248 -7.33 0.29 -5.10
C ILE A 248 -5.86 0.13 -4.71
N ILE A 249 -5.25 -0.99 -5.05
CA ILE A 249 -3.87 -1.31 -4.66
C ILE A 249 -2.88 -0.99 -5.80
N LEU A 250 -1.93 -0.11 -5.53
CA LEU A 250 -0.77 0.15 -6.38
C LEU A 250 0.40 -0.70 -5.89
N GLU A 251 0.74 -1.74 -6.66
CA GLU A 251 1.60 -2.86 -6.21
C GLU A 251 3.09 -2.54 -6.29
N GLU A 252 3.48 -1.64 -7.21
CA GLU A 252 4.87 -1.31 -7.54
C GLU A 252 5.19 0.18 -7.34
N ASP A 253 6.46 0.50 -7.10
CA ASP A 253 6.95 1.87 -6.87
C ASP A 253 6.79 2.79 -8.11
N ASP A 254 6.70 2.24 -9.32
CA ASP A 254 6.50 3.00 -10.57
C ASP A 254 5.04 2.97 -11.08
N SER A 255 4.16 2.26 -10.38
CA SER A 255 2.72 2.25 -10.69
C SER A 255 2.09 3.62 -10.44
N ALA A 256 0.98 3.89 -11.14
CA ALA A 256 0.34 5.20 -11.10
C ALA A 256 -1.19 5.11 -11.14
N ILE A 257 -1.84 6.00 -10.40
CA ILE A 257 -3.27 6.27 -10.51
C ILE A 257 -3.50 7.77 -10.72
N ILE A 258 -4.32 8.11 -11.70
CA ILE A 258 -4.76 9.47 -11.96
C ILE A 258 -6.28 9.47 -11.90
N LEU A 259 -6.81 10.12 -10.87
CA LEU A 259 -8.24 10.31 -10.63
C LEU A 259 -8.63 11.72 -11.07
N GLY A 260 -9.66 11.84 -11.90
CA GLY A 260 -10.14 13.11 -12.43
C GLY A 260 -11.66 13.21 -12.53
N GLY A 261 -12.12 14.39 -12.94
CA GLY A 261 -13.54 14.70 -13.09
C GLY A 261 -14.32 14.52 -11.79
N ASN A 262 -15.58 14.11 -11.90
CA ASN A 262 -16.48 13.87 -10.77
C ASN A 262 -16.39 12.42 -10.28
N SER A 263 -15.20 11.80 -10.35
CA SER A 263 -15.01 10.44 -9.85
C SER A 263 -15.28 10.39 -8.35
N VAL A 264 -15.92 9.30 -7.90
CA VAL A 264 -16.33 9.16 -6.50
C VAL A 264 -16.06 7.75 -6.00
N PHE A 265 -15.45 7.66 -4.83
CA PHE A 265 -15.38 6.45 -4.03
C PHE A 265 -16.53 6.43 -3.02
N THR A 266 -17.13 5.27 -2.84
CA THR A 266 -18.05 5.01 -1.73
C THR A 266 -17.81 3.61 -1.17
N ASN A 267 -18.02 3.47 0.13
CA ASN A 267 -18.10 2.16 0.77
C ASN A 267 -16.83 1.30 0.62
N SER A 268 -15.65 1.91 0.72
CA SER A 268 -14.39 1.16 0.71
C SER A 268 -14.36 0.07 1.80
N THR A 269 -13.71 -1.04 1.48
CA THR A 269 -13.61 -2.22 2.35
C THR A 269 -12.45 -2.13 3.36
N ASP A 270 -11.71 -1.02 3.32
CA ASP A 270 -10.58 -0.73 4.18
C ASP A 270 -10.65 0.75 4.61
N ASP A 271 -9.75 1.17 5.48
CA ASP A 271 -9.66 2.53 6.01
C ASP A 271 -9.09 3.55 5.00
N HIS A 272 -8.85 3.14 3.75
CA HIS A 272 -8.38 3.99 2.67
C HIS A 272 -9.06 3.65 1.33
N ASP A 273 -9.23 4.65 0.45
CA ASP A 273 -9.74 4.44 -0.92
C ASP A 273 -8.64 3.92 -1.88
N VAL A 274 -7.37 4.29 -1.63
CA VAL A 274 -6.20 3.84 -2.40
C VAL A 274 -5.05 3.51 -1.45
N ARG A 275 -4.34 2.40 -1.71
CA ARG A 275 -3.10 2.03 -1.02
C ARG A 275 -1.99 1.91 -2.05
N ALA A 276 -0.85 2.53 -1.79
CA ALA A 276 0.27 2.53 -2.72
C ALA A 276 1.62 2.22 -2.10
N ARG A 277 2.60 1.89 -2.95
CA ARG A 277 4.01 1.82 -2.56
C ARG A 277 4.60 3.21 -2.34
N SER A 278 5.76 3.24 -1.71
CA SER A 278 6.51 4.44 -1.34
C SER A 278 6.65 5.46 -2.47
N PHE A 279 6.94 5.03 -3.70
CA PHE A 279 7.24 5.96 -4.80
C PHE A 279 6.17 6.05 -5.89
N SER A 280 5.04 5.32 -5.76
CA SER A 280 3.97 5.31 -6.76
C SER A 280 3.43 6.70 -7.04
N THR A 281 2.85 6.95 -8.22
CA THR A 281 2.25 8.26 -8.52
C THR A 281 0.75 8.26 -8.20
N ILE A 282 0.30 9.19 -7.36
CA ILE A 282 -1.12 9.39 -7.05
C ILE A 282 -1.52 10.80 -7.48
N GLY A 283 -2.30 10.91 -8.54
CA GLY A 283 -2.98 12.14 -8.95
C GLY A 283 -4.41 12.14 -8.42
N TRP A 284 -4.71 12.99 -7.44
CA TRP A 284 -6.07 13.18 -6.91
C TRP A 284 -6.64 14.51 -7.41
N GLY A 285 -7.58 14.47 -8.36
CA GLY A 285 -8.22 15.67 -8.90
C GLY A 285 -9.04 16.44 -7.87
N ASP A 286 -9.21 17.75 -8.08
CA ASP A 286 -9.87 18.66 -7.12
C ASP A 286 -11.34 18.28 -6.85
N ASP A 287 -12.05 17.78 -7.87
CA ASP A 287 -13.47 17.40 -7.81
C ASP A 287 -13.68 15.91 -7.47
N VAL A 288 -12.59 15.17 -7.21
CA VAL A 288 -12.67 13.75 -6.85
C VAL A 288 -13.02 13.60 -5.36
N ILE A 289 -14.08 12.85 -5.09
CA ILE A 289 -14.62 12.64 -3.75
C ILE A 289 -14.24 11.24 -3.25
N GLY A 290 -13.64 11.17 -2.06
CA GLY A 290 -13.35 9.91 -1.38
C GLY A 290 -14.56 9.38 -0.60
N SER A 291 -14.46 8.17 -0.03
CA SER A 291 -15.53 7.57 0.77
C SER A 291 -15.91 8.41 1.99
N GLY A 292 -14.95 9.19 2.54
CA GLY A 292 -15.19 10.16 3.61
C GLY A 292 -15.21 9.56 5.01
N GLY A 293 -15.49 10.40 6.01
CA GLY A 293 -15.44 10.01 7.42
C GLY A 293 -14.02 9.63 7.85
N LEU A 294 -13.87 8.42 8.39
CA LEU A 294 -12.58 7.87 8.82
C LEU A 294 -11.89 7.02 7.74
N THR A 295 -12.44 7.03 6.52
CA THR A 295 -11.79 6.40 5.37
C THR A 295 -10.99 7.47 4.63
N ASP A 296 -9.68 7.31 4.66
CA ASP A 296 -8.74 8.23 4.06
C ASP A 296 -8.71 8.11 2.54
N LYS A 297 -8.28 9.17 1.86
CA LYS A 297 -8.19 9.17 0.40
C LYS A 297 -7.16 8.17 -0.07
N TRP A 298 -5.98 8.22 0.53
CA TRP A 298 -4.91 7.28 0.21
C TRP A 298 -3.83 7.22 1.27
N GLU A 299 -3.11 6.11 1.29
CA GLU A 299 -1.86 5.93 2.04
C GLU A 299 -0.75 5.38 1.16
N ARG A 300 0.50 5.72 1.52
CA ARG A 300 1.70 5.06 1.02
C ARG A 300 2.29 4.17 2.09
N ARG A 301 2.71 2.99 1.66
CA ARG A 301 3.34 1.99 2.51
C ARG A 301 4.68 1.55 1.96
N LEU A 302 5.60 1.31 2.88
CA LEU A 302 6.95 0.85 2.62
C LEU A 302 7.17 -0.47 3.36
N ALA A 303 7.72 -1.48 2.68
CA ALA A 303 8.00 -2.79 3.24
C ALA A 303 9.45 -3.18 2.98
N GLY A 304 10.03 -4.01 3.84
CA GLY A 304 11.39 -4.52 3.65
C GLY A 304 12.52 -3.48 3.79
N GLN A 305 12.23 -2.27 4.29
CA GLN A 305 13.24 -1.23 4.44
C GLN A 305 14.38 -1.66 5.36
N SER A 306 15.62 -1.36 4.96
CA SER A 306 16.81 -1.69 5.71
C SER A 306 17.83 -0.55 5.78
N LEU A 307 18.60 -0.54 6.86
CA LEU A 307 19.83 0.23 7.00
C LEU A 307 21.03 -0.68 6.77
N SER A 308 21.98 -0.23 5.98
CA SER A 308 23.24 -0.92 5.72
C SER A 308 24.41 -0.11 6.25
N PHE A 309 25.21 -0.69 7.13
CA PHE A 309 26.36 -0.07 7.77
C PHE A 309 27.65 -0.79 7.36
N ASP A 310 28.78 -0.09 7.39
CA ASP A 310 30.10 -0.69 7.13
C ASP A 310 30.64 -1.50 8.34
N ALA A 311 29.84 -1.65 9.40
CA ALA A 311 30.19 -2.44 10.58
C ALA A 311 29.02 -3.28 11.09
N MET A 312 29.37 -4.37 11.75
CA MET A 312 28.42 -5.23 12.46
C MET A 312 27.97 -4.62 13.79
N TYR A 313 26.76 -4.94 14.21
CA TYR A 313 26.20 -4.57 15.53
C TYR A 313 26.14 -3.07 15.82
N VAL A 314 26.00 -2.23 14.79
CA VAL A 314 25.72 -0.80 14.93
C VAL A 314 24.34 -0.62 15.56
N THR A 315 24.25 0.11 16.65
CA THR A 315 22.99 0.39 17.37
C THR A 315 22.47 1.77 17.01
N TYR A 316 21.15 1.89 16.86
CA TYR A 316 20.50 3.13 16.47
C TYR A 316 19.09 3.27 17.07
N GLU A 317 18.59 4.50 17.06
CA GLU A 317 17.21 4.86 17.38
C GLU A 317 16.59 5.63 16.20
N ILE A 318 15.32 5.38 15.91
CA ILE A 318 14.50 6.09 14.94
C ILE A 318 13.38 6.79 15.70
N THR A 319 13.19 8.08 15.41
CA THR A 319 12.07 8.89 15.93
C THR A 319 11.26 9.44 14.78
N GLY A 320 10.00 9.82 15.03
CA GLY A 320 9.15 10.47 14.01
C GLY A 320 8.48 9.53 13.01
N MET A 321 8.42 8.22 13.31
CA MET A 321 7.60 7.28 12.54
C MET A 321 6.12 7.36 12.94
N HIS A 322 5.21 6.98 12.04
CA HIS A 322 3.75 7.06 12.28
C HIS A 322 3.32 6.29 13.55
N ARG A 323 3.59 4.98 13.57
CA ARG A 323 3.07 4.06 14.60
C ARG A 323 3.83 4.12 15.92
N PHE A 324 5.11 4.48 15.87
CA PHE A 324 6.01 4.39 17.01
C PHE A 324 6.62 5.76 17.32
N PRO A 325 6.46 6.28 18.55
CA PRO A 325 7.11 7.53 18.93
C PRO A 325 8.64 7.42 18.88
N SER A 326 9.16 6.24 19.25
CA SER A 326 10.54 5.86 18.98
C SER A 326 10.69 4.35 18.77
N TYR A 327 11.74 3.96 18.05
CA TYR A 327 12.09 2.58 17.73
C TYR A 327 13.61 2.43 17.80
N SER A 328 14.11 1.38 18.45
CA SER A 328 15.54 1.11 18.51
C SER A 328 15.84 -0.29 18.02
N ASN A 329 16.99 -0.44 17.35
CA ASN A 329 17.47 -1.73 16.87
C ASN A 329 18.99 -1.69 16.65
N PHE A 330 19.56 -2.81 16.20
CA PHE A 330 20.97 -2.92 15.83
C PHE A 330 21.17 -3.75 14.55
N SER A 331 22.31 -3.59 13.90
CA SER A 331 22.65 -4.34 12.68
C SER A 331 23.17 -5.75 12.97
N ASN A 332 23.00 -6.66 12.03
CA ASN A 332 23.48 -8.03 12.14
C ASN A 332 25.00 -8.15 11.86
N GLU A 333 25.50 -9.38 11.75
CA GLU A 333 26.92 -9.66 11.45
C GLU A 333 27.41 -9.13 10.10
N MET A 334 26.47 -8.86 9.17
CA MET A 334 26.75 -8.27 7.86
C MET A 334 26.57 -6.75 7.83
N GLY A 335 26.27 -6.13 8.97
CA GLY A 335 25.98 -4.70 9.04
C GLY A 335 24.61 -4.30 8.50
N ILE A 336 23.67 -5.24 8.38
CA ILE A 336 22.30 -4.94 7.89
C ILE A 336 21.31 -4.97 9.04
N SER A 337 20.41 -3.99 9.11
CA SER A 337 19.26 -3.99 10.02
C SER A 337 17.96 -3.70 9.29
N PHE A 338 16.95 -4.53 9.48
CA PHE A 338 15.61 -4.29 8.92
C PHE A 338 14.77 -3.48 9.90
N ILE A 339 14.19 -2.39 9.39
CA ILE A 339 13.32 -1.52 10.18
C ILE A 339 12.02 -2.26 10.45
N ASP A 340 11.64 -2.31 11.73
CA ASP A 340 10.52 -3.10 12.23
C ASP A 340 10.51 -4.57 11.77
N GLY A 341 11.70 -5.16 11.61
CA GLY A 341 11.87 -6.53 11.12
C GLY A 341 11.50 -6.72 9.64
N GLY A 342 11.41 -5.62 8.87
CA GLY A 342 11.06 -5.63 7.45
C GLY A 342 9.56 -5.63 7.19
N ARG A 343 8.75 -5.46 8.24
CA ARG A 343 7.29 -5.35 8.12
C ARG A 343 6.90 -4.09 7.36
N GLU A 344 5.75 -4.15 6.71
CA GLU A 344 5.15 -3.00 6.06
C GLU A 344 4.76 -1.93 7.08
N ARG A 345 5.00 -0.67 6.73
CA ARG A 345 4.70 0.52 7.55
C ARG A 345 4.19 1.67 6.68
N VAL A 346 3.35 2.52 7.26
CA VAL A 346 2.81 3.73 6.61
C VAL A 346 3.85 4.84 6.64
N VAL A 347 4.03 5.52 5.50
CA VAL A 347 4.99 6.62 5.32
C VAL A 347 4.34 7.93 4.85
N GLU A 348 3.12 7.88 4.34
CA GLU A 348 2.36 9.07 3.94
C GLU A 348 0.87 8.76 3.94
N ILE A 349 0.04 9.73 4.32
CA ILE A 349 -1.42 9.62 4.33
C ILE A 349 -2.01 10.92 3.80
N SER A 350 -2.96 10.84 2.87
CA SER A 350 -3.88 11.94 2.59
C SER A 350 -5.23 11.62 3.22
N TRP A 351 -5.59 12.41 4.21
CA TRP A 351 -6.83 12.24 4.95
C TRP A 351 -8.06 12.55 4.09
N SER A 352 -9.21 12.06 4.55
CA SER A 352 -10.52 12.44 4.00
C SER A 352 -10.75 13.96 4.03
N ASP A 353 -11.58 14.47 3.12
CA ASP A 353 -11.89 15.93 3.07
C ASP A 353 -12.63 16.45 4.29
N ASP A 354 -13.36 15.55 4.97
CA ASP A 354 -14.13 15.81 6.18
C ASP A 354 -13.38 15.39 7.47
N ASN A 355 -12.09 15.01 7.36
CA ASN A 355 -11.23 14.82 8.51
C ASN A 355 -11.14 16.12 9.33
N SER A 356 -11.34 16.00 10.64
CA SER A 356 -11.32 17.14 11.57
C SER A 356 -10.25 17.05 12.65
N TRP A 357 -9.46 15.98 12.66
CA TRP A 357 -8.50 15.70 13.72
C TRP A 357 -7.09 16.14 13.34
N GLU A 358 -6.77 16.04 12.05
CA GLU A 358 -5.46 16.36 11.52
C GLU A 358 -5.44 17.78 10.92
N SER A 359 -4.39 18.52 11.22
CA SER A 359 -4.24 19.91 10.76
C SER A 359 -3.73 20.01 9.34
N GLU A 360 -3.00 19.00 8.87
CA GLU A 360 -2.45 18.93 7.52
C GLU A 360 -3.26 17.95 6.69
N ARG A 361 -3.59 18.34 5.46
CA ARG A 361 -4.35 17.50 4.53
C ARG A 361 -3.58 16.22 4.14
N ILE A 362 -2.25 16.35 4.06
CA ILE A 362 -1.34 15.25 3.79
C ILE A 362 -0.34 15.23 4.94
N TRP A 363 -0.25 14.09 5.62
CA TRP A 363 0.81 13.80 6.56
C TRP A 363 1.89 12.98 5.84
N SER A 364 3.14 13.43 5.89
CA SER A 364 4.29 12.69 5.36
C SER A 364 5.29 12.42 6.48
N GLU A 365 5.80 11.20 6.53
CA GLU A 365 6.78 10.81 7.55
C GLU A 365 8.04 11.66 7.45
N GLN A 366 8.54 12.11 8.61
CA GLN A 366 9.80 12.83 8.77
C GLN A 366 10.69 12.11 9.80
N ALA A 367 10.91 10.81 9.58
CA ALA A 367 11.61 9.97 10.54
C ALA A 367 13.11 10.28 10.56
N ILE A 368 13.71 10.30 11.74
CA ILE A 368 15.12 10.62 11.97
C ILE A 368 15.81 9.42 12.59
N VAL A 369 16.86 8.93 11.94
CA VAL A 369 17.78 7.94 12.49
C VAL A 369 18.87 8.65 13.30
N THR A 370 19.10 8.18 14.51
CA THR A 370 20.19 8.59 15.41
C THR A 370 21.05 7.38 15.72
N ILE A 371 22.32 7.41 15.31
CA ILE A 371 23.28 6.36 15.67
C ILE A 371 23.66 6.53 17.14
N THR A 372 23.53 5.45 17.91
CA THR A 372 23.77 5.45 19.36
C THR A 372 25.01 4.65 19.76
N ASP A 373 25.43 3.69 18.93
CA ASP A 373 26.71 3.00 19.07
C ASP A 373 27.21 2.53 17.70
N TYR A 374 28.41 2.97 17.31
CA TYR A 374 29.09 2.58 16.07
C TYR A 374 30.58 2.53 16.34
N ARG A 375 30.96 1.48 17.08
CA ARG A 375 32.34 1.18 17.46
C ARG A 375 32.92 0.09 16.58
N THR A 376 34.18 0.28 16.24
CA THR A 376 35.00 -0.64 15.45
C THR A 376 36.39 -0.69 16.08
N ALA A 377 37.28 -1.51 15.50
CA ALA A 377 38.69 -1.53 15.88
C ALA A 377 39.40 -0.18 15.66
N TRP A 378 38.86 0.71 14.81
CA TRP A 378 39.44 2.00 14.48
C TRP A 378 39.11 3.11 15.49
N ASN A 379 38.12 2.93 16.36
CA ASN A 379 37.73 3.92 17.37
C ASN A 379 37.54 3.29 18.76
N PRO A 380 38.57 2.63 19.30
CA PRO A 380 38.52 2.14 20.68
C PRO A 380 38.33 3.33 21.64
N VAL A 381 37.71 3.11 22.80
CA VAL A 381 37.37 4.18 23.75
C VAL A 381 38.60 5.01 24.14
N GLU A 382 39.76 4.35 24.27
CA GLU A 382 41.04 4.95 24.62
C GLU A 382 41.58 5.92 23.56
N SER A 383 41.14 5.79 22.30
CA SER A 383 41.53 6.72 21.23
C SER A 383 40.92 8.12 21.38
N GLY A 384 39.85 8.25 22.18
CA GLY A 384 39.07 9.48 22.27
C GLY A 384 38.24 9.81 21.02
N ILE A 385 38.25 8.95 20.00
CA ILE A 385 37.43 9.08 18.79
C ILE A 385 35.98 8.71 19.16
N GLY A 386 35.01 9.51 18.71
CA GLY A 386 33.58 9.25 18.88
C GLY A 386 33.07 8.05 18.06
N ASP A 387 31.77 7.84 18.09
CA ASP A 387 31.12 6.83 17.24
C ASP A 387 31.13 7.28 15.78
N TYR A 388 31.34 6.32 14.89
CA TYR A 388 31.19 6.56 13.45
C TYR A 388 29.72 6.73 13.07
N GLY A 389 29.45 7.39 11.94
CA GLY A 389 28.07 7.70 11.56
C GLY A 389 27.27 8.51 12.60
N GLY A 390 27.94 9.12 13.59
CA GLY A 390 27.36 9.72 14.80
C GLY A 390 26.53 11.01 14.60
N GLY A 391 25.95 11.17 13.41
CA GLY A 391 24.99 12.21 13.10
C GLY A 391 23.55 11.69 13.15
N GLN A 392 22.63 12.64 13.13
CA GLN A 392 21.23 12.37 12.80
C GLN A 392 21.04 12.54 11.30
N PHE A 393 20.27 11.66 10.68
CA PHE A 393 19.88 11.80 9.28
C PHE A 393 18.41 11.45 9.10
N LEU A 394 17.81 12.04 8.06
CA LEU A 394 16.44 11.73 7.67
C LEU A 394 16.40 10.31 7.10
N LEU A 395 15.48 9.49 7.59
CA LEU A 395 15.14 8.22 6.98
C LEU A 395 14.28 8.50 5.75
N GLY A 396 14.88 8.37 4.56
CA GLY A 396 14.14 8.41 3.32
C GLY A 396 13.27 7.16 3.12
N TRP A 397 12.61 7.06 1.97
CA TRP A 397 11.71 5.94 1.65
C TRP A 397 12.37 4.86 0.78
N GLU A 398 13.67 4.98 0.52
CA GLU A 398 14.43 3.98 -0.20
C GLU A 398 14.43 2.65 0.56
N ASN A 399 14.29 1.54 -0.18
CA ASN A 399 14.29 0.19 0.39
C ASN A 399 15.59 -0.16 1.14
N GLN A 400 16.72 0.40 0.71
CA GLN A 400 17.99 0.28 1.39
C GLN A 400 18.64 1.65 1.53
N VAL A 401 18.91 2.03 2.77
CA VAL A 401 19.66 3.25 3.10
C VAL A 401 21.07 2.84 3.51
N VAL A 402 22.07 3.24 2.73
CA VAL A 402 23.47 3.02 3.06
C VAL A 402 23.94 4.13 3.99
N VAL A 403 24.53 3.73 5.11
CA VAL A 403 25.07 4.62 6.14
C VAL A 403 26.59 4.55 6.07
N ASP A 404 27.17 5.34 5.16
CA ASP A 404 28.60 5.40 4.86
C ASP A 404 29.28 6.69 5.38
N SER A 405 28.51 7.59 5.97
CA SER A 405 29.05 8.86 6.49
C SER A 405 29.88 8.64 7.75
N GLY A 406 31.03 9.30 7.83
CA GLY A 406 31.85 9.31 9.04
C GLY A 406 32.56 7.99 9.33
N THR A 407 32.98 7.25 8.30
CA THR A 407 33.83 6.06 8.42
C THR A 407 35.27 6.36 7.93
N PRO A 408 36.31 5.80 8.58
CA PRO A 408 37.67 5.88 8.08
C PRO A 408 37.90 4.89 6.93
N SER A 409 38.86 5.19 6.05
CA SER A 409 39.28 4.28 4.99
C SER A 409 40.81 4.27 4.96
N ILE A 410 41.40 3.29 5.64
CA ILE A 410 42.83 3.24 5.91
C ILE A 410 43.53 2.33 4.90
N GLY A 411 44.52 2.87 4.21
CA GLY A 411 45.31 2.16 3.21
C GLY A 411 46.82 2.34 3.40
N TRP A 412 47.59 1.32 3.05
CA TRP A 412 49.04 1.42 2.91
C TRP A 412 49.38 2.10 1.59
N VAL A 413 50.13 3.20 1.65
CA VAL A 413 50.69 3.87 0.46
C VAL A 413 52.07 3.32 0.14
N SER A 414 52.92 3.17 1.17
CA SER A 414 54.25 2.58 1.02
C SER A 414 54.80 2.06 2.34
N LEU A 415 55.65 1.04 2.26
CA LEU A 415 56.44 0.54 3.38
C LEU A 415 57.84 0.21 2.87
N GLY A 416 58.88 0.74 3.52
CA GLY A 416 60.26 0.50 3.11
C GLY A 416 61.26 0.70 4.24
N ALA A 417 62.40 0.02 4.15
CA ALA A 417 63.49 0.22 5.10
C ALA A 417 64.31 1.45 4.73
N VAL A 418 64.82 2.13 5.75
CA VAL A 418 65.68 3.32 5.61
C VAL A 418 66.97 3.17 6.41
N ASP A 419 68.02 3.82 5.93
CA ASP A 419 69.28 3.95 6.67
C ASP A 419 69.16 4.96 7.83
N GLU A 420 70.23 5.14 8.60
CA GLU A 420 70.28 6.13 9.70
C GLU A 420 70.07 7.59 9.22
N GLY A 421 70.29 7.85 7.93
CA GLY A 421 70.07 9.15 7.29
C GLY A 421 68.67 9.33 6.69
N GLY A 422 67.79 8.33 6.79
CA GLY A 422 66.44 8.35 6.25
C GLY A 422 66.33 8.03 4.75
N ASN A 423 67.40 7.55 4.10
CA ASN A 423 67.36 7.16 2.69
C ASN A 423 66.91 5.70 2.53
N PRO A 424 66.15 5.35 1.47
CA PRO A 424 65.76 3.97 1.20
C PRO A 424 66.98 3.04 1.14
N THR A 425 66.89 1.89 1.82
CA THR A 425 67.96 0.88 1.84
C THR A 425 67.40 -0.52 1.72
N GLU A 426 68.15 -1.39 1.03
CA GLU A 426 67.89 -2.83 0.96
C GLU A 426 68.89 -3.64 1.80
N ASN A 427 69.91 -2.97 2.36
CA ASN A 427 71.02 -3.61 3.07
C ASN A 427 70.72 -3.77 4.57
N ILE A 428 69.78 -4.65 4.90
CA ILE A 428 69.44 -4.99 6.29
C ILE A 428 70.22 -6.25 6.70
N SER A 429 71.03 -6.15 7.75
CA SER A 429 71.79 -7.29 8.27
C SER A 429 70.94 -8.12 9.22
N VAL A 430 70.91 -9.44 9.01
CA VAL A 430 70.22 -10.38 9.90
C VAL A 430 70.78 -10.26 11.32
N GLY A 431 69.90 -10.08 12.30
CA GLY A 431 70.24 -9.91 13.71
C GLY A 431 70.25 -8.46 14.23
N ASN A 432 70.08 -7.47 13.35
CA ASN A 432 69.96 -6.05 13.72
C ASN A 432 68.52 -5.54 13.54
N SER A 433 68.13 -4.53 14.33
CA SER A 433 66.89 -3.79 14.12
C SER A 433 66.97 -2.97 12.82
N ALA A 434 65.87 -2.90 12.08
CA ALA A 434 65.74 -2.07 10.88
C ALA A 434 64.85 -0.85 11.14
N ASN A 435 65.25 0.31 10.65
CA ASN A 435 64.37 1.48 10.61
C ASN A 435 63.44 1.35 9.41
N MET A 436 62.15 1.50 9.64
CA MET A 436 61.12 1.39 8.60
C MET A 436 60.39 2.72 8.49
N VAL A 437 60.09 3.13 7.25
CA VAL A 437 59.18 4.24 6.97
C VAL A 437 57.92 3.67 6.35
N ALA A 438 56.80 3.94 7.02
CA ALA A 438 55.45 3.64 6.58
C ALA A 438 54.76 4.94 6.17
N VAL A 439 54.13 4.93 5.00
CA VAL A 439 53.17 5.97 4.61
C VAL A 439 51.81 5.29 4.57
N ILE A 440 50.93 5.76 5.45
CA ILE A 440 49.56 5.30 5.58
C ILE A 440 48.67 6.48 5.25
N GLU A 441 47.64 6.25 4.44
CA GLU A 441 46.67 7.25 4.07
C GLU A 441 45.29 6.88 4.64
N ASN A 442 44.58 7.91 5.11
CA ASN A 442 43.16 7.81 5.40
C ASN A 442 42.39 8.57 4.34
N THR A 443 41.81 7.86 3.38
CA THR A 443 40.95 8.45 2.34
C THR A 443 39.49 8.55 2.79
N GLY A 444 39.18 8.09 4.01
CA GLY A 444 37.84 8.15 4.59
C GLY A 444 37.48 9.54 5.13
N SER A 445 36.28 9.63 5.67
CA SER A 445 35.73 10.89 6.18
C SER A 445 35.84 11.05 7.70
N ALA A 446 36.29 10.02 8.43
CA ALA A 446 36.48 10.07 9.88
C ALA A 446 37.89 9.68 10.31
N ALA A 447 38.26 10.09 11.53
CA ALA A 447 39.52 9.72 12.15
C ALA A 447 39.57 8.22 12.48
N ALA A 448 40.77 7.63 12.45
CA ALA A 448 41.03 6.28 12.90
C ALA A 448 42.21 6.24 13.87
N SER A 449 42.09 5.41 14.88
CA SER A 449 43.18 4.89 15.69
C SER A 449 43.69 3.62 15.04
N LEU A 450 45.01 3.54 14.88
CA LEU A 450 45.66 2.41 14.23
C LEU A 450 46.81 1.89 15.07
N ALA A 451 46.91 0.57 15.13
CA ALA A 451 48.06 -0.13 15.68
C ALA A 451 48.76 -0.82 14.52
N ILE A 452 50.07 -0.65 14.43
CA ILE A 452 50.88 -1.37 13.45
C ILE A 452 51.33 -2.66 14.11
N ASN A 453 51.26 -3.78 13.37
CA ASN A 453 51.85 -5.04 13.76
C ASN A 453 52.69 -5.59 12.61
N CYS A 454 53.73 -6.36 12.93
CA CYS A 454 54.55 -7.05 11.95
C CYS A 454 54.56 -8.55 12.28
N GLU A 455 54.17 -9.38 11.31
CA GLU A 455 54.13 -10.83 11.46
C GLU A 455 55.18 -11.48 10.57
N ASP A 456 55.97 -12.38 11.14
CA ASP A 456 56.82 -13.26 10.37
C ASP A 456 55.95 -14.38 9.78
N VAL A 457 55.57 -14.21 8.51
CA VAL A 457 54.77 -15.16 7.73
C VAL A 457 55.35 -16.58 7.68
N SER A 458 56.66 -16.76 7.94
CA SER A 458 57.29 -18.08 7.94
C SER A 458 57.06 -18.86 9.25
N THR A 459 56.87 -18.16 10.36
CA THR A 459 56.73 -18.75 11.70
C THR A 459 55.36 -18.50 12.34
N GLY A 460 54.59 -17.55 11.80
CA GLY A 460 53.34 -17.06 12.38
C GLY A 460 53.55 -16.29 13.68
N SER A 461 54.79 -15.87 13.98
CA SER A 461 55.12 -15.14 15.20
C SER A 461 55.17 -13.63 14.98
N THR A 462 54.74 -12.88 16.00
CA THR A 462 54.78 -11.42 15.98
C THR A 462 56.20 -10.91 16.17
N ALA A 463 56.69 -10.10 15.22
CA ALA A 463 57.97 -9.43 15.32
C ALA A 463 57.90 -8.25 16.31
N GLN A 464 58.99 -8.02 17.04
CA GLN A 464 59.08 -6.88 17.96
C GLN A 464 59.27 -5.58 17.17
N ILE A 465 58.32 -4.64 17.31
CA ILE A 465 58.41 -3.30 16.72
C ILE A 465 58.30 -2.22 17.80
N SER A 466 58.82 -1.03 17.54
CA SER A 466 58.69 0.14 18.42
C SER A 466 58.78 1.43 17.61
N PRO A 467 57.83 2.38 17.75
CA PRO A 467 56.57 2.25 18.50
C PRO A 467 55.54 1.38 17.73
N SER A 468 54.61 0.74 18.46
CA SER A 468 53.48 -0.01 17.86
C SER A 468 52.22 0.85 17.62
N PHE A 469 52.15 2.01 18.28
CA PHE A 469 51.12 3.04 18.11
C PHE A 469 51.81 4.32 17.64
N PRO A 470 51.79 4.63 16.34
CA PRO A 470 52.45 5.81 15.77
C PRO A 470 51.75 7.13 16.08
#